data_AF-A0A846E4G9-F1
#
_entry.id   AF-A0A846E4G9-F1
#
_cell.length_a   1.000
_cell.length_b   1.000
_cell.length_c   1.000
_cell.angle_alpha   90.00
_cell.angle_beta   90.00
_cell.angle_gamma   90.00
#
_symmetry.space_group_name_H-M   'P 1'
#
loop_
_entity.id
_entity.type
_entity.pdbx_description
1 polymer ?
#
loop_
_entity_poly.entity_id
_entity_poly.type
_entity_poly.pdbx_seq_one_letter_code
_entity_poly.pdbx_strand_id
1 'polypeptide(L)' 'MIDDYLQTIMAQHHIPGLSVAAIQEGETVLIKGYGLANVEHAVSATEHTVYEIASIGKTFSAIATLM' A
#
# COMPACT_ATOMS: atom_id res chain seq x y z
N MET A 1 16.96 -4.26 -2.41
CA MET A 1 16.95 -3.23 -3.47
C MET A 1 15.68 -2.35 -3.47
N ILE A 2 14.49 -2.87 -3.11
CA ILE A 2 13.37 -2.02 -2.63
C ILE A 2 12.65 -2.69 -1.46
N ASP A 3 12.53 -4.01 -1.49
CA ASP A 3 12.00 -4.83 -0.39
C ASP A 3 12.74 -4.56 0.94
N ASP A 4 14.07 -4.57 0.95
CA ASP A 4 14.86 -4.31 2.17
C ASP A 4 14.64 -2.89 2.71
N TYR A 5 14.46 -1.92 1.81
CA TYR A 5 14.17 -0.54 2.18
C TYR A 5 12.78 -0.44 2.81
N LEU A 6 11.77 -1.06 2.20
CA LEU A 6 10.41 -1.12 2.74
C LEU A 6 10.38 -1.82 4.10
N GLN A 7 11.09 -2.93 4.26
CA GLN A 7 11.20 -3.62 5.56
C GLN A 7 11.88 -2.75 6.62
N THR A 8 12.93 -1.99 6.24
CA THR A 8 13.60 -1.04 7.14
C THR A 8 12.63 0.05 7.61
N ILE A 9 11.88 0.65 6.68
CA ILE A 9 10.86 1.67 6.99
C ILE A 9 9.75 1.09 7.86
N MET A 10 9.26 -0.11 7.54
CA MET A 10 8.24 -0.79 8.34
C MET A 10 8.72 -1.01 9.78
N ALA A 11 9.97 -1.45 9.96
CA ALA A 11 10.55 -1.64 11.28
C ALA A 11 10.72 -0.31 12.04
N GLN A 12 11.23 0.75 11.38
CA GLN A 12 11.43 2.07 11.98
C GLN A 12 10.13 2.73 12.45
N HIS A 13 9.06 2.57 11.67
CA HIS A 13 7.77 3.20 11.92
C HIS A 13 6.74 2.27 12.56
N HIS A 14 7.13 1.05 12.90
CA HIS A 14 6.24 0.03 13.48
C HIS A 14 4.99 -0.21 12.62
N ILE A 15 5.16 -0.27 11.30
CA ILE A 15 4.07 -0.50 10.34
C ILE A 15 3.83 -2.02 10.28
N PRO A 16 2.65 -2.52 10.71
CA PRO A 16 2.38 -3.96 10.78
C PRO A 16 2.26 -4.60 9.39
N GLY A 17 1.71 -3.88 8.41
CA GLY A 17 1.61 -4.34 7.03
C GLY A 17 1.40 -3.20 6.04
N LEU A 18 1.83 -3.43 4.81
CA LEU A 18 1.83 -2.46 3.71
C LEU A 18 1.66 -3.19 2.38
N SER A 19 0.93 -2.59 1.43
CA SER A 19 0.89 -3.05 0.04
C SER A 19 1.40 -1.96 -0.88
N VAL A 20 2.30 -2.33 -1.81
CA VAL A 20 3.00 -1.39 -2.70
C VAL A 20 2.86 -1.83 -4.14
N ALA A 21 2.54 -0.86 -5.00
CA ALA A 21 2.68 -0.99 -6.44
C ALA A 21 3.59 0.14 -6.97
N ALA A 22 4.50 -0.19 -7.89
CA ALA A 22 5.32 0.77 -8.62
C ALA A 22 5.18 0.53 -10.12
N ILE A 23 4.88 1.61 -10.84
CA ILE A 23 4.66 1.60 -12.29
C ILE A 23 5.70 2.53 -12.92
N GLN A 24 6.43 2.02 -13.91
CA GLN A 24 7.43 2.76 -14.67
C GLN A 24 7.13 2.60 -16.16
N GLU A 25 6.94 3.72 -16.87
CA GLU A 25 6.65 3.72 -18.31
C GLU A 25 5.43 2.87 -18.72
N GLY A 26 4.43 2.80 -17.84
CA GLY A 26 3.21 2.00 -18.04
C GLY A 26 3.36 0.54 -17.63
N GLU A 27 4.57 0.06 -17.34
CA GLU A 27 4.83 -1.31 -16.89
C GLU A 27 4.86 -1.39 -15.36
N THR A 28 4.25 -2.44 -14.83
CA THR A 28 4.29 -2.70 -13.37
C THR A 28 5.63 -3.34 -13.02
N VAL A 29 6.48 -2.59 -12.32
CA VAL A 29 7.80 -3.06 -11.90
C VAL A 29 7.79 -3.66 -10.48
N LEU A 30 6.75 -3.38 -9.69
CA LEU A 30 6.50 -3.99 -8.39
C LEU A 30 5.00 -4.02 -8.11
N ILE A 31 4.49 -5.13 -7.61
CA ILE A 31 3.16 -5.23 -6.99
C ILE A 31 3.22 -6.31 -5.91
N LYS A 32 3.14 -5.92 -4.63
CA LYS A 32 3.40 -6.85 -3.52
C LYS A 32 2.86 -6.34 -2.18
N GLY A 33 2.40 -7.26 -1.34
CA GLY A 33 2.13 -7.04 0.08
C GLY A 33 3.29 -7.42 1.00
N TYR A 34 3.42 -6.73 2.13
CA TYR A 34 4.45 -6.92 3.15
C TYR A 34 3.80 -6.93 4.54
N GLY A 35 4.21 -7.87 5.40
CA GLY A 35 3.72 -7.96 6.78
C GLY A 35 2.28 -8.44 6.89
N LEU A 36 1.55 -7.93 7.88
CA LEU A 36 0.22 -8.39 8.26
C LEU A 36 -0.84 -7.30 8.05
N ALA A 37 -1.93 -7.67 7.38
CA ALA A 37 -3.16 -6.86 7.28
C ALA A 37 -3.95 -6.87 8.59
N ASN A 38 -3.83 -7.94 9.37
CA ASN A 38 -4.42 -8.04 10.70
C ASN A 38 -3.44 -8.81 11.60
N VAL A 39 -3.01 -8.17 12.70
CA VAL A 39 -1.98 -8.71 13.58
C VAL A 39 -2.54 -9.82 14.46
N GLU A 40 -3.74 -9.59 15.01
CA GLU A 40 -4.42 -10.48 15.95
C GLU A 40 -4.74 -11.84 15.32
N HIS A 41 -5.10 -11.84 14.04
CA HIS A 41 -5.48 -13.03 13.29
C HIS A 41 -4.36 -13.52 12.37
N ALA A 42 -3.17 -12.90 12.44
CA ALA A 42 -2.00 -13.22 11.60
C ALA A 42 -2.32 -13.26 10.09
N VAL A 43 -3.18 -12.37 9.61
CA VAL A 43 -3.56 -12.29 8.19
C VAL A 43 -2.49 -11.53 7.44
N SER A 44 -1.91 -12.13 6.41
CA SER A 44 -0.90 -11.47 5.58
C SER A 44 -1.49 -10.31 4.78
N ALA A 45 -0.72 -9.22 4.67
CA ALA A 45 -1.01 -8.17 3.70
C ALA A 45 -0.67 -8.67 2.29
N THR A 46 -1.52 -8.34 1.32
CA THR A 46 -1.38 -8.72 -0.09
C THR A 46 -1.65 -7.50 -0.96
N GLU A 47 -1.32 -7.58 -2.25
CA GLU A 47 -1.69 -6.58 -3.26
C GLU A 47 -3.21 -6.33 -3.36
N HIS A 48 -4.03 -7.21 -2.78
CA HIS A 48 -5.48 -7.11 -2.74
C HIS A 48 -6.04 -6.65 -1.39
N THR A 49 -5.19 -6.39 -0.39
CA THR A 49 -5.64 -5.87 0.91
C THR A 49 -6.25 -4.48 0.74
N VAL A 50 -7.46 -4.29 1.28
CA VAL A 50 -8.18 -3.01 1.23
C VAL A 50 -7.77 -2.15 2.43
N TYR A 51 -7.49 -0.87 2.17
CA TYR A 51 -7.12 0.12 3.18
C TYR A 51 -8.02 1.35 3.07
N GLU A 52 -8.18 2.07 4.18
CA GLU A 52 -8.75 3.42 4.14
C GLU A 52 -7.71 4.39 3.55
N ILE A 53 -7.96 4.90 2.35
CA ILE A 53 -7.02 5.77 1.62
C ILE A 53 -7.01 7.24 2.10
N ALA A 54 -7.77 7.55 3.14
CA ALA A 54 -7.89 8.88 3.75
C ALA A 54 -8.07 10.00 2.71
N SER A 55 -7.24 11.05 2.76
CA SER A 55 -7.36 12.24 1.92
C SER A 55 -7.20 11.99 0.42
N ILE A 56 -6.68 10.83 -0.01
CA ILE A 56 -6.64 10.47 -1.43
C ILE A 56 -8.06 10.45 -2.02
N GLY A 57 -9.08 10.10 -1.22
CA GLY A 57 -10.49 10.13 -1.63
C GLY A 57 -10.95 11.50 -2.15
N LYS A 58 -10.32 12.61 -1.73
CA LYS A 58 -10.65 13.96 -2.22
C LYS A 58 -10.45 14.11 -3.73
N THR A 59 -9.45 13.43 -4.29
CA THR A 59 -9.19 13.47 -5.74
C THR A 59 -10.37 12.88 -6.52
N PHE A 60 -10.95 11.78 -6.03
CA PHE A 60 -12.15 11.18 -6.60
C PHE A 60 -13.37 12.09 -6.47
N SER A 61 -13.60 12.70 -5.30
CA SER A 61 -14.71 13.65 -5.14
C SER A 61 -14.58 14.87 -6.04
N ALA A 62 -13.36 15.40 -6.22
CA ALA A 62 -13.10 16.51 -7.11
C ALA A 62 -13.42 16.14 -8.58
N ILE A 63 -12.97 14.96 -9.04
CA ILE A 63 -13.31 14.45 -10.38
C ILE A 63 -14.83 14.29 -10.52
N ALA A 64 -15.50 13.70 -9.53
CA ALA A 64 -16.94 13.50 -9.52
C ALA A 64 -17.75 14.82 -9.54
N THR A 65 -17.15 15.93 -9.11
CA THR A 65 -17.77 17.26 -9.15
C THR A 65 -17.50 17.97 -10.48
N LEU A 66 -16.35 17.71 -11.10
CA LEU A 66 -15.93 18.33 -12.36
C LEU A 66 -16.61 17.72 -13.58
N MET A 67 -16.92 16.41 -13.53
CA MET A 67 -17.60 15.66 -14.59
C MET A 67 -19.11 15.81 -14.50
#